data_AF-A0A6C0JKP4-F1
#
_entry.id   AF-A0A6C0JKP4-F1
#
_cell.length_a   1.000
_cell.length_b   1.000
_cell.length_c   1.000
_cell.angle_alpha   90.00
_cell.angle_beta   90.00
_cell.angle_gamma   90.00
#
_symmetry.space_group_name_H-M   'P 1'
#
loop_
_entity.id
_entity.type
_entity.pdbx_description
1 polymer ?
#
loop_
_entity_poly.entity_id
_entity_poly.type
_entity_poly.pdbx_seq_one_letter_code
_entity_poly.pdbx_strand_id
1 'polypeptide(L)'
;MDSTKFQQTWVLWYHDPDNRDYSLSSYIMIAEISTPEQFWSIVDNIPKEAWECGMFFLMKKGFPPLWECEENKNGGAWSKKIDASQAQTSFIDLMVHCCSDELLVKNQETLVGISISPKGQFHIIKIWNLSTKVSDKSNLNPGLTYYKVTDDVTYTSHTARPK
;
A
#
# COMPACT_ATOMS: atom_id res chain seq x y z
N MET A 1 -29.27 1.46 -8.72
CA MET A 1 -28.20 2.40 -9.08
C MET A 1 -27.00 1.55 -9.43
N ASP A 2 -26.50 1.65 -10.66
CA ASP A 2 -25.25 0.97 -11.04
C ASP A 2 -24.11 1.66 -10.28
N SER A 3 -23.52 0.97 -9.30
CA SER A 3 -22.34 1.49 -8.61
C SER A 3 -21.15 1.44 -9.56
N THR A 4 -20.44 2.56 -9.69
CA THR A 4 -19.18 2.61 -10.43
C THR A 4 -18.20 1.63 -9.76
N LYS A 5 -17.71 0.65 -10.51
CA LYS A 5 -16.73 -0.32 -10.00
C LYS A 5 -15.33 0.16 -10.31
N PHE A 6 -14.40 -0.12 -9.39
CA PHE A 6 -12.98 -0.03 -9.67
C PHE A 6 -12.58 -1.09 -10.70
N GLN A 7 -11.48 -0.83 -11.43
CA GLN A 7 -10.94 -1.80 -12.38
C GLN A 7 -10.46 -3.08 -11.69
N GLN A 8 -10.03 -2.97 -10.43
CA GLN A 8 -9.50 -4.07 -9.63
C GLN A 8 -10.26 -4.12 -8.29
N THR A 9 -10.43 -5.34 -7.76
CA THR A 9 -10.80 -5.51 -6.35
C THR A 9 -9.55 -5.37 -5.50
N TRP A 10 -9.64 -4.54 -4.47
CA TRP A 10 -8.60 -4.35 -3.47
C TRP A 10 -9.01 -5.01 -2.15
N VAL A 11 -8.03 -5.38 -1.33
CA VAL A 11 -8.23 -5.98 -0.02
C VAL A 11 -7.43 -5.17 0.98
N LEU A 12 -8.12 -4.60 1.96
CA LEU A 12 -7.49 -3.91 3.08
C LEU A 12 -7.15 -4.94 4.16
N TRP A 13 -5.90 -4.97 4.57
CA TRP A 13 -5.37 -5.83 5.63
C TRP A 13 -4.82 -4.98 6.76
N TYR A 14 -4.84 -5.57 7.96
CA TYR A 14 -4.17 -5.06 9.14
C TYR A 14 -3.21 -6.10 9.69
N HIS A 15 -2.06 -5.65 10.17
CA HIS A 15 -1.16 -6.43 11.01
C HIS A 15 -0.89 -5.65 12.29
N ASP A 16 -0.87 -6.33 13.42
CA ASP A 16 -0.53 -5.71 14.69
C ASP A 16 0.96 -5.31 14.69
N PRO A 17 1.32 -4.02 14.84
CA PRO A 17 2.71 -3.58 14.86
C PRO A 17 3.58 -4.20 15.95
N ASP A 18 2.97 -4.66 17.05
CA ASP A 18 3.67 -5.31 18.16
C ASP A 18 3.80 -6.83 17.97
N ASN A 19 3.10 -7.39 16.98
CA ASN A 19 3.21 -8.78 16.63
C ASN A 19 4.51 -9.05 15.84
N ARG A 20 5.23 -10.08 16.25
CA ARG A 20 6.50 -10.50 15.63
C ARG A 20 6.34 -11.69 14.69
N ASP A 21 5.17 -12.31 14.65
CA ASP A 21 4.82 -13.32 13.67
C ASP A 21 4.41 -12.62 12.37
N TYR A 22 5.25 -12.68 11.34
CA TYR A 22 4.95 -12.12 10.02
C TYR A 22 4.41 -13.16 9.03
N SER A 23 3.96 -14.33 9.51
CA SER A 23 3.23 -15.30 8.70
C SER A 23 1.84 -14.76 8.32
N LEU A 24 1.23 -15.29 7.25
CA LEU A 24 -0.08 -14.82 6.79
C LEU A 24 -1.17 -14.88 7.87
N SER A 25 -1.09 -15.84 8.80
CA SER A 25 -2.08 -16.02 9.87
C SER A 25 -2.17 -14.86 10.85
N SER A 26 -1.14 -14.02 10.95
CA SER A 26 -1.16 -12.83 11.80
C SER A 26 -1.75 -11.58 11.12
N TYR A 27 -2.06 -11.67 9.82
CA TYR A 27 -2.67 -10.59 9.05
C TYR A 27 -4.20 -10.76 9.05
N ILE A 28 -4.89 -9.71 9.42
CA ILE A 28 -6.35 -9.67 9.49
C ILE A 28 -6.85 -9.02 8.20
N MET A 29 -7.65 -9.77 7.43
CA MET A 29 -8.40 -9.19 6.31
C MET A 29 -9.53 -8.33 6.88
N ILE A 30 -9.48 -7.01 6.65
CA ILE A 30 -10.52 -6.08 7.11
C ILE A 30 -11.70 -6.12 6.14
N ALA A 31 -11.44 -5.91 4.85
CA ALA A 31 -12.50 -5.80 3.84
C ALA A 31 -11.98 -6.00 2.41
N GLU A 32 -12.86 -6.48 1.54
CA GLU A 32 -12.70 -6.37 0.08
C GLU A 32 -13.41 -5.11 -0.43
N ILE A 33 -12.75 -4.39 -1.33
CA ILE A 33 -13.17 -3.09 -1.84
C ILE A 33 -13.21 -3.15 -3.36
N SER A 34 -14.39 -2.92 -3.93
CA SER A 34 -14.62 -2.94 -5.38
C SER A 34 -15.38 -1.72 -5.90
N THR A 35 -15.88 -0.86 -5.00
CA THR A 35 -16.57 0.39 -5.36
C THR A 35 -16.14 1.55 -4.46
N PRO A 36 -16.31 2.81 -4.91
CA PRO A 36 -16.06 4.00 -4.09
C PRO A 36 -16.90 4.05 -2.81
N GLU A 37 -18.14 3.58 -2.82
CA GLU A 37 -19.00 3.59 -1.63
C GLU A 37 -18.48 2.63 -0.56
N GLN A 38 -17.99 1.45 -0.96
CA GLN A 38 -17.33 0.52 -0.04
C GLN A 38 -16.06 1.15 0.52
N PHE A 39 -15.27 1.79 -0.34
CA PHE A 39 -14.03 2.47 0.06
C PHE A 39 -14.26 3.50 1.16
N TRP A 40 -15.14 4.48 0.90
CA TRP A 40 -15.39 5.56 1.85
C TRP A 40 -16.08 5.06 3.13
N SER A 41 -16.99 4.08 3.01
CA SER A 41 -17.59 3.43 4.19
C SER A 41 -16.51 2.83 5.11
N ILE A 42 -15.51 2.14 4.55
CA ILE A 42 -14.41 1.58 5.36
C ILE A 42 -13.54 2.67 5.97
N VAL A 43 -13.17 3.68 5.17
CA VAL A 43 -12.36 4.81 5.64
C VAL A 43 -13.02 5.52 6.82
N ASP A 44 -14.32 5.79 6.74
CA ASP A 44 -15.08 6.51 7.75
C ASP A 44 -15.33 5.68 9.03
N ASN A 45 -15.36 4.35 8.92
CA ASN A 45 -15.60 3.46 10.07
C ASN A 45 -14.31 3.10 10.84
N ILE A 46 -13.14 3.25 10.24
CA ILE A 46 -11.86 3.03 10.95
C ILE A 46 -11.47 4.32 11.69
N PRO A 47 -11.29 4.28 13.03
CA PRO A 47 -10.91 5.46 13.80
C PRO A 47 -9.59 6.07 13.31
N LYS A 48 -9.49 7.40 13.40
CA LYS A 48 -8.28 8.14 13.03
C LYS A 48 -7.04 7.59 13.75
N GLU A 49 -7.16 7.32 15.04
CA GLU A 49 -6.07 6.81 15.87
C GLU A 49 -5.55 5.48 15.33
N ALA A 50 -6.45 4.62 14.85
CA ALA A 50 -6.07 3.34 14.24
C ALA A 50 -5.22 3.58 12.98
N TRP A 51 -5.61 4.51 12.09
CA TRP A 51 -4.81 4.88 10.92
C TRP A 51 -3.42 5.43 11.27
N GLU A 52 -3.30 6.14 12.39
CA GLU A 52 -2.05 6.77 12.83
C GLU A 52 -1.12 5.83 13.63
N CYS A 53 -1.60 4.68 14.07
CA CYS A 53 -0.80 3.73 14.85
C CYS A 53 -0.73 2.31 14.24
N GLY A 54 -1.61 1.98 13.31
CA GLY A 54 -1.75 0.65 12.75
C GLY A 54 -0.81 0.37 11.57
N MET A 55 -0.52 -0.92 11.35
CA MET A 55 0.14 -1.38 10.14
C MET A 55 -0.91 -1.87 9.15
N PHE A 56 -1.10 -1.11 8.06
CA PHE A 56 -2.11 -1.43 7.05
C PHE A 56 -1.49 -1.75 5.71
N PHE A 57 -2.19 -2.57 4.94
CA PHE A 57 -1.85 -2.93 3.58
C PHE A 57 -3.11 -2.86 2.72
N LEU A 58 -3.05 -2.15 1.61
CA LEU A 58 -4.05 -2.25 0.56
C LEU A 58 -3.44 -3.05 -0.58
N MET A 59 -3.90 -4.29 -0.75
CA MET A 59 -3.37 -5.22 -1.74
C MET A 59 -4.41 -5.55 -2.80
N LYS A 60 -3.98 -5.73 -4.04
CA LYS A 60 -4.84 -6.23 -5.11
C LYS A 60 -5.31 -7.65 -4.76
N LYS A 61 -6.58 -7.96 -4.98
CA LYS A 61 -7.14 -9.29 -4.66
C LYS A 61 -6.32 -10.39 -5.37
N GLY A 62 -5.93 -11.42 -4.61
CA GLY A 62 -5.04 -12.49 -5.06
C GLY A 62 -3.56 -12.28 -4.70
N PHE A 63 -3.16 -11.09 -4.24
CA PHE A 63 -1.81 -10.80 -3.76
C PHE A 63 -1.83 -10.62 -2.24
N PRO A 64 -1.28 -11.55 -1.46
CA PRO A 64 -1.23 -11.40 0.00
C PRO A 64 -0.22 -10.32 0.40
N PRO A 65 -0.32 -9.73 1.60
CA PRO A 65 0.61 -8.70 2.11
C PRO A 65 1.98 -9.28 2.54
N LEU A 66 2.50 -10.26 1.80
CA LEU A 66 3.76 -10.95 2.08
C LEU A 66 4.73 -10.75 0.92
N TRP A 67 5.95 -10.27 1.21
CA TRP A 67 6.96 -10.04 0.18
C TRP A 67 7.65 -11.32 -0.28
N GLU A 68 7.58 -12.39 0.51
CA GLU A 68 8.24 -13.68 0.25
C GLU A 68 7.42 -14.64 -0.60
N CYS A 69 6.12 -14.38 -0.76
CA CYS A 69 5.23 -15.28 -1.47
C CYS A 69 5.54 -15.32 -2.97
N GLU A 70 5.15 -16.41 -3.63
CA GLU A 70 5.41 -16.64 -5.06
C GLU A 70 4.89 -15.49 -5.94
N GLU A 71 3.76 -14.92 -5.56
CA GLU A 71 3.09 -13.83 -6.27
C GLU A 71 3.92 -12.54 -6.26
N ASN A 72 4.58 -12.23 -5.14
CA ASN A 72 5.26 -10.93 -4.95
C ASN A 72 6.79 -11.02 -5.10
N LYS A 73 7.41 -12.17 -4.83
CA LYS A 73 8.87 -12.30 -4.64
C LYS A 73 9.75 -11.75 -5.78
N ASN A 74 9.25 -11.76 -7.02
CA ASN A 74 10.00 -11.29 -8.20
C ASN A 74 10.01 -9.76 -8.36
N GLY A 75 9.23 -9.07 -7.53
CA GLY A 75 9.05 -7.64 -7.55
C GLY A 75 9.91 -6.90 -6.53
N GLY A 76 9.39 -5.76 -6.12
CA GLY A 76 10.04 -4.92 -5.13
C GLY A 76 9.10 -3.82 -4.67
N ALA A 77 9.64 -2.89 -3.89
CA ALA A 77 8.87 -1.74 -3.47
C ALA A 77 9.68 -0.46 -3.42
N TRP A 78 9.05 0.63 -3.86
CA TRP A 78 9.47 1.97 -3.47
C TRP A 78 9.13 2.17 -1.99
N SER A 79 10.02 2.81 -1.24
CA SER A 79 9.86 3.07 0.19
C SER A 79 10.22 4.52 0.49
N LYS A 80 9.42 5.16 1.34
CA LYS A 80 9.66 6.54 1.82
C LYS A 80 9.20 6.70 3.26
N LYS A 81 9.90 7.57 3.99
CA LYS A 81 9.48 8.02 5.32
C LYS A 81 8.49 9.16 5.17
N ILE A 82 7.42 9.10 5.95
CA ILE A 82 6.46 10.18 6.12
C ILE A 82 6.34 10.54 7.59
N ASP A 83 6.04 11.79 7.88
CA ASP A 83 5.81 12.22 9.26
C ASP A 83 4.59 11.50 9.84
N ALA A 84 4.63 11.11 11.12
CA ALA A 84 3.52 10.42 11.76
C ALA A 84 2.22 11.26 11.71
N SER A 85 2.33 12.60 11.79
CA SER A 85 1.19 13.52 11.68
C SER A 85 0.50 13.50 10.29
N GLN A 86 1.17 12.94 9.28
CA GLN A 86 0.65 12.82 7.91
C GLN A 86 0.29 11.36 7.56
N ALA A 87 0.40 10.41 8.49
CA ALA A 87 0.21 8.98 8.25
C ALA A 87 -1.14 8.66 7.60
N GLN A 88 -2.24 9.05 8.28
CA GLN A 88 -3.60 8.81 7.82
C GLN A 88 -3.84 9.41 6.43
N THR A 89 -3.60 10.72 6.28
CA THR A 89 -3.89 11.44 5.03
C THR A 89 -3.05 10.90 3.87
N SER A 90 -1.77 10.62 4.09
CA SER A 90 -0.89 10.09 3.03
C SER A 90 -1.32 8.70 2.58
N PHE A 91 -1.72 7.84 3.52
CA PHE A 91 -2.10 6.48 3.18
C PHE A 91 -3.43 6.44 2.45
N ILE A 92 -4.46 7.15 2.93
CA ILE A 92 -5.77 7.21 2.27
C ILE A 92 -5.65 7.81 0.86
N ASP A 93 -4.86 8.88 0.67
CA ASP A 93 -4.60 9.48 -0.64
C ASP A 93 -3.98 8.47 -1.63
N LEU A 94 -2.99 7.71 -1.18
CA LEU A 94 -2.40 6.64 -1.99
C LEU A 94 -3.40 5.51 -2.28
N MET A 95 -4.24 5.16 -1.31
CA MET A 95 -5.30 4.16 -1.53
C MET A 95 -6.27 4.62 -2.63
N VAL A 96 -6.64 5.91 -2.66
CA VAL A 96 -7.47 6.49 -3.74
C VAL A 96 -6.76 6.34 -5.09
N HIS A 97 -5.46 6.69 -5.19
CA HIS A 97 -4.68 6.54 -6.41
C HIS A 97 -4.51 5.07 -6.86
N CYS A 98 -4.46 4.12 -5.92
CA CYS A 98 -4.52 2.69 -6.25
C CYS A 98 -5.88 2.34 -6.88
N CYS A 99 -6.98 2.74 -6.25
CA CYS A 99 -8.32 2.41 -6.71
C CYS A 99 -8.70 3.09 -8.04
N SER A 100 -8.14 4.28 -8.33
CA SER A 100 -8.33 5.00 -9.61
C SER A 100 -7.36 4.59 -10.73
N ASP A 101 -6.39 3.71 -10.45
CA ASP A 101 -5.33 3.29 -11.39
C ASP A 101 -4.38 4.44 -11.80
N GLU A 102 -4.22 5.45 -10.93
CA GLU A 102 -3.42 6.66 -11.19
C GLU A 102 -2.12 6.73 -10.39
N LEU A 103 -1.78 5.68 -9.63
CA LEU A 103 -0.57 5.66 -8.82
C LEU A 103 0.71 5.61 -9.69
N LEU A 104 0.66 4.90 -10.82
CA LEU A 104 1.76 4.79 -11.77
C LEU A 104 1.42 5.53 -13.07
N VAL A 105 2.40 6.19 -13.67
CA VAL A 105 2.24 6.86 -14.98
C VAL A 105 2.35 5.88 -16.15
N LYS A 106 2.93 4.70 -15.91
CA LYS A 106 3.13 3.59 -16.88
C LYS A 106 3.31 2.27 -16.13
N ASN A 107 3.08 1.16 -16.82
CA ASN A 107 3.18 -0.19 -16.26
C ASN A 107 2.22 -0.41 -15.07
N GLN A 108 1.01 0.15 -15.13
CA GLN A 108 -0.01 0.07 -14.08
C GLN A 108 -0.30 -1.38 -13.69
N GLU A 109 -0.23 -2.32 -14.62
CA GLU A 109 -0.44 -3.75 -14.41
C GLU A 109 0.55 -4.37 -13.42
N THR A 110 1.70 -3.74 -13.20
CA THR A 110 2.71 -4.23 -12.25
C THR A 110 2.39 -3.87 -10.81
N LEU A 111 1.51 -2.89 -10.55
CA LEU A 111 1.13 -2.47 -9.20
C LEU A 111 0.32 -3.57 -8.50
N VAL A 112 0.74 -3.93 -7.28
CA VAL A 112 0.03 -4.94 -6.47
C VAL A 112 -0.42 -4.46 -5.12
N GLY A 113 0.13 -3.37 -4.60
CA GLY A 113 -0.34 -2.84 -3.34
C GLY A 113 0.51 -1.74 -2.74
N ILE A 114 0.03 -1.24 -1.63
CA ILE A 114 0.71 -0.28 -0.78
C ILE A 114 0.63 -0.73 0.66
N SER A 115 1.61 -0.33 1.47
CA SER A 115 1.61 -0.59 2.90
C SER A 115 2.10 0.62 3.68
N ILE A 116 1.59 0.83 4.89
CA ILE A 116 2.11 1.79 5.85
C ILE A 116 2.50 1.05 7.13
N SER A 117 3.67 1.38 7.69
CA SER A 117 4.16 0.80 8.93
C SER A 117 4.62 1.88 9.92
N PRO A 118 4.12 1.90 11.15
CA PRO A 118 4.52 2.86 12.18
C PRO A 118 5.96 2.63 12.64
N LYS A 119 6.71 3.72 12.88
CA LYS A 119 8.09 3.72 13.40
C LYS A 119 8.32 4.82 14.45
N GLY A 120 7.29 5.09 15.26
CA GLY A 120 7.31 6.19 16.23
C GLY A 120 7.02 7.52 15.55
N GLN A 121 8.01 8.41 15.49
CA GLN A 121 7.85 9.78 14.96
C GLN A 121 7.65 9.86 13.44
N PHE A 122 7.87 8.75 12.73
CA PHE A 122 7.62 8.64 11.29
C PHE A 122 6.97 7.30 10.98
N HIS A 123 6.39 7.19 9.80
CA HIS A 123 5.91 5.94 9.22
C HIS A 123 6.69 5.65 7.94
N ILE A 124 6.76 4.37 7.58
CA ILE A 124 7.31 3.95 6.29
C ILE A 124 6.15 3.54 5.41
N ILE A 125 5.96 4.27 4.32
CA ILE A 125 5.08 3.84 3.23
C ILE A 125 5.89 3.06 2.23
N LYS A 126 5.30 2.00 1.70
CA LYS A 126 5.83 1.23 0.58
C LYS A 126 4.80 1.09 -0.53
N ILE A 127 5.24 1.20 -1.78
CA ILE A 127 4.46 0.94 -3.00
C ILE A 127 5.07 -0.29 -3.68
N TRP A 128 4.28 -1.34 -3.85
CA TRP A 128 4.72 -2.68 -4.23
C TRP A 128 4.39 -2.97 -5.69
N ASN A 129 5.35 -3.53 -6.43
CA ASN A 129 5.14 -3.97 -7.80
C ASN A 129 5.68 -5.38 -8.04
N LEU A 130 5.36 -5.96 -9.20
CA LEU A 130 5.75 -7.32 -9.60
C LEU A 130 7.07 -7.44 -10.36
N SER A 131 7.74 -6.32 -10.66
CA SER A 131 8.93 -6.35 -11.50
C SER A 131 9.98 -5.34 -11.08
N THR A 132 11.16 -5.83 -10.74
CA THR A 132 12.35 -4.99 -10.52
C THR A 132 12.80 -4.19 -11.75
N LYS A 133 12.29 -4.52 -12.95
CA LYS A 133 12.47 -3.68 -14.16
C LYS A 133 11.70 -2.36 -14.07
N VAL A 134 10.65 -2.31 -13.26
CA VAL A 134 9.86 -1.11 -12.94
C VAL A 134 10.32 -0.58 -11.57
N SER A 135 11.61 -0.27 -11.44
CA SER A 135 12.21 0.20 -10.17
C SER A 135 12.48 1.70 -10.15
N ASP A 136 12.54 2.35 -11.32
CA ASP A 136 12.77 3.77 -11.42
C ASP A 136 11.56 4.56 -10.86
N LYS A 137 11.80 5.52 -9.96
CA LYS A 137 10.75 6.31 -9.33
C LYS A 137 9.96 7.19 -10.32
N SER A 138 10.47 7.42 -11.53
CA SER A 138 9.73 8.06 -12.63
C SER A 138 8.52 7.27 -13.10
N ASN A 139 8.36 6.00 -12.67
CA ASN A 139 7.12 5.26 -12.86
C ASN A 139 6.00 5.75 -11.92
N LEU A 140 6.33 6.34 -10.77
CA LEU A 140 5.36 6.89 -9.83
C LEU A 140 4.77 8.20 -10.38
N ASN A 141 3.48 8.43 -10.11
CA ASN A 141 2.82 9.67 -10.48
C ASN A 141 3.50 10.88 -9.78
N PRO A 142 4.02 11.88 -10.52
CA PRO A 142 4.64 13.05 -9.90
C PRO A 142 3.62 13.98 -9.23
N GLY A 143 2.32 13.80 -9.51
CA GLY A 143 1.21 14.54 -8.91
C GLY A 143 0.73 14.03 -7.55
N LEU A 144 1.38 13.02 -6.97
CA LEU A 144 1.03 12.52 -5.63
C LEU A 144 1.23 13.62 -4.58
N THR A 145 0.15 14.00 -3.90
CA THR A 145 0.12 15.19 -3.03
C THR A 145 0.90 14.96 -1.74
N TYR A 146 0.64 13.84 -1.08
CA TYR A 146 1.19 13.54 0.25
C TYR A 146 2.39 12.58 0.19
N TYR A 147 2.50 11.76 -0.85
CA TYR A 147 3.70 10.99 -1.17
C TYR A 147 4.52 11.68 -2.27
N LYS A 148 5.20 12.78 -1.94
CA LYS A 148 6.02 13.49 -2.94
C LYS A 148 7.17 12.62 -3.43
N VAL A 149 7.30 12.46 -4.74
CA VAL A 149 8.37 11.66 -5.37
C VAL A 149 9.67 12.47 -5.39
N THR A 150 10.49 12.32 -4.35
CA THR A 150 11.77 13.02 -4.17
C THR A 150 12.95 12.05 -4.07
N ASP A 151 14.15 12.53 -3.76
CA ASP A 151 15.38 11.72 -3.72
C ASP A 151 15.49 10.76 -2.53
N ASP A 152 14.64 10.94 -1.53
CA ASP A 152 14.47 10.04 -0.39
C ASP A 152 13.63 8.78 -0.70
N VAL A 153 13.00 8.72 -1.87
CA VAL A 153 12.30 7.51 -2.34
C VAL A 153 13.34 6.49 -2.81
N THR A 154 13.41 5.36 -2.12
CA THR A 154 14.34 4.27 -2.42
C THR A 154 13.58 3.05 -2.94
N TYR A 155 14.19 2.27 -3.84
CA TYR A 155 13.61 1.01 -4.31
C TYR A 155 14.38 -0.18 -3.76
N THR A 156 13.67 -1.21 -3.30
CA THR A 156 14.29 -2.45 -2.80
C THR A 156 13.59 -3.67 -3.36
N SER A 157 14.35 -4.54 -4.02
CA SER A 157 13.89 -5.87 -4.46
C SER A 157 13.44 -6.69 -3.26
N HIS A 158 12.36 -7.46 -3.40
CA HIS A 158 11.91 -8.36 -2.35
C HIS A 158 12.96 -9.43 -2.04
N THR A 159 13.61 -10.00 -3.07
CA THR A 159 14.71 -10.98 -2.88
C THR A 159 15.96 -10.46 -2.19
N ALA A 160 16.14 -9.13 -2.12
CA ALA A 160 17.29 -8.53 -1.44
C ALA A 160 17.06 -8.32 0.06
N ARG A 161 15.84 -8.60 0.56
CA ARG A 161 15.51 -8.46 1.98
C ARG A 161 16.03 -9.67 2.75
N PRO A 162 16.54 -9.48 3.98
CA PRO A 162 16.88 -10.60 4.85
C PRO A 162 15.66 -11.48 5.06
N LYS A 163 15.86 -12.80 5.02
CA LYS A 163 14.89 -13.78 5.52
C LYS A 163 14.84 -13.74 7.04
#